data_AF-A0A7R8UD82-F1
#
_entry.id   AF-A0A7R8UD82-F1
#
_cell.length_a   1.000
_cell.length_b   1.000
_cell.length_c   1.000
_cell.angle_alpha   90.00
_cell.angle_beta   90.00
_cell.angle_gamma   90.00
#
_symmetry.space_group_name_H-M   'P 1'
#
loop_
_entity.id
_entity.type
_entity.pdbx_description
1 polymer ?
#
loop_
_entity_poly.entity_id
_entity_poly.type
_entity_poly.pdbx_seq_one_letter_code
_entity_poly.pdbx_strand_id
1 'polypeptide(L)'
;MAENASKQTPREFLIEFIELYRSFTCLWLVKSKEYSDRNKKDLAYIELVKKFKEFDSSADRNTVVKKINALRTVYKKELSKVKSSEKSGAGADDIYKPSLWYFDLLHFLNDQDFARPSRNTMSDVDAVTQQDEDSEPTDQDHFQR
;
A
#
# COMPACT_ATOMS: atom_id res chain seq x y z
N MET A 1 31.55 3.69 -21.14
CA MET A 1 30.13 3.95 -20.84
C MET A 1 30.03 4.15 -19.34
N ALA A 2 29.98 5.40 -18.87
CA ALA A 2 29.83 5.72 -17.45
C ALA A 2 28.45 6.35 -17.29
N GLU A 3 27.56 5.59 -16.67
CA GLU A 3 26.16 5.90 -16.42
C GLU A 3 26.05 7.16 -15.56
N ASN A 4 25.30 8.15 -16.03
CA ASN A 4 25.05 9.40 -15.34
C ASN A 4 24.44 9.10 -13.96
N ALA A 5 25.19 9.35 -12.89
CA ALA A 5 24.63 9.46 -11.54
C ALA A 5 23.75 10.72 -11.49
N SER A 6 22.51 10.60 -11.97
CA SER A 6 21.51 11.65 -11.91
C SER A 6 21.20 11.94 -10.45
N LYS A 7 21.59 13.14 -10.00
CA LYS A 7 21.17 13.71 -8.70
C LYS A 7 19.64 13.70 -8.66
N GLN A 8 19.06 12.74 -7.95
CA GLN A 8 17.62 12.67 -7.77
C GLN A 8 17.14 13.95 -7.09
N THR A 9 16.15 14.62 -7.67
CA THR A 9 15.61 15.83 -7.05
C THR A 9 14.80 15.48 -5.81
N PRO A 10 14.70 16.37 -4.79
CA PRO A 10 13.87 16.12 -3.61
C PRO A 10 12.40 15.82 -3.95
N ARG A 11 11.92 16.33 -5.10
CA ARG A 11 10.58 16.08 -5.61
C ARG A 11 10.42 14.64 -6.10
N GLU A 12 11.31 14.17 -6.99
CA GLU A 12 11.29 12.80 -7.52
C GLU A 12 11.44 11.77 -6.41
N PHE A 13 12.39 12.01 -5.50
CA PHE A 13 12.56 11.18 -4.31
C PHE A 13 11.26 11.08 -3.49
N LEU A 14 10.57 12.22 -3.28
CA LEU A 14 9.34 12.22 -2.51
C LEU A 14 8.21 11.46 -3.22
N ILE A 15 8.12 11.55 -4.55
CA ILE A 15 7.13 10.80 -5.34
C ILE A 15 7.39 9.30 -5.17
N GLU A 16 8.61 8.84 -5.44
CA GLU A 16 8.97 7.43 -5.31
C GLU A 16 8.80 6.91 -3.87
N PHE A 17 9.14 7.73 -2.88
CA PHE A 17 8.95 7.40 -1.46
C PHE A 17 7.46 7.22 -1.12
N ILE A 18 6.59 8.11 -1.62
CA ILE A 18 5.15 8.01 -1.39
C ILE A 18 4.57 6.80 -2.12
N GLU A 19 4.99 6.53 -3.36
CA GLU A 19 4.54 5.37 -4.14
C GLU A 19 4.97 4.05 -3.50
N LEU A 20 6.22 3.97 -3.05
CA LEU A 20 6.73 2.81 -2.31
C LEU A 20 5.94 2.62 -1.01
N TYR A 21 5.70 3.69 -0.26
CA TYR A 21 4.88 3.65 0.95
C TYR A 21 3.43 3.23 0.65
N ARG A 22 2.84 3.66 -0.48
CA ARG A 22 1.51 3.23 -0.94
C ARG A 22 1.46 1.73 -1.23
N SER A 23 2.52 1.14 -1.77
CA SER A 23 2.59 -0.30 -2.04
C SER A 23 2.52 -1.16 -0.75
N PHE A 24 2.98 -0.61 0.38
CA PHE A 24 2.98 -1.29 1.67
C PHE A 24 1.65 -1.12 2.43
N THR A 25 0.62 -1.84 1.96
CA THR A 25 -0.71 -1.91 2.59
C THR A 25 -0.66 -2.22 4.08
N CYS A 26 0.31 -3.02 4.54
CA CYS A 26 0.53 -3.34 5.96
C CYS A 26 0.80 -2.11 6.85
N LEU A 27 1.20 -0.97 6.27
CA LEU A 27 1.48 0.26 7.01
C LEU A 27 0.26 1.18 7.15
N TRP A 28 -0.68 1.15 6.21
CA TRP A 28 -1.72 2.20 6.10
C TRP A 28 -3.15 1.69 5.88
N LEU A 29 -3.34 0.46 5.40
CA LEU A 29 -4.65 -0.10 5.08
C LEU A 29 -5.19 -0.90 6.26
N VAL A 30 -5.93 -0.25 7.16
CA VAL A 30 -6.38 -0.85 8.43
C VAL A 30 -7.30 -2.05 8.22
N LYS A 31 -8.08 -2.06 7.14
CA LYS A 31 -8.97 -3.17 6.77
C LYS A 31 -8.23 -4.42 6.25
N SER A 32 -6.93 -4.33 5.92
CA SER A 32 -6.17 -5.49 5.45
C SER A 32 -5.72 -6.36 6.62
N LYS A 33 -5.77 -7.69 6.44
CA LYS A 33 -5.18 -8.66 7.38
C LYS A 33 -3.69 -8.39 7.63
N GLU A 34 -3.00 -7.83 6.63
CA GLU A 34 -1.58 -7.51 6.68
C GLU A 34 -1.26 -6.34 7.60
N TYR A 35 -2.25 -5.50 7.94
CA TYR A 35 -2.07 -4.41 8.88
C TYR A 35 -1.76 -4.89 10.30
N SER A 36 -2.14 -6.11 10.66
CA SER A 36 -1.79 -6.69 11.97
C SER A 36 -0.48 -7.49 11.94
N ASP A 37 0.08 -7.73 10.74
CA ASP A 37 1.28 -8.54 10.56
C ASP A 37 2.53 -7.70 10.87
N ARG A 38 3.16 -8.00 12.02
CA ARG A 38 4.38 -7.33 12.47
C ARG A 38 5.55 -7.57 11.52
N ASN A 39 5.70 -8.77 10.98
CA ASN A 39 6.83 -9.12 10.12
C ASN A 39 6.75 -8.34 8.81
N LYS A 40 5.55 -8.23 8.22
CA LYS A 40 5.34 -7.42 7.02
C LYS A 40 5.61 -5.94 7.26
N LYS A 41 5.20 -5.40 8.41
CA LYS A 41 5.53 -4.02 8.78
C LYS A 41 7.02 -3.80 8.90
N ASP A 42 7.74 -4.70 9.56
CA ASP A 42 9.17 -4.58 9.74
C ASP A 42 9.92 -4.66 8.40
N LEU A 43 9.53 -5.58 7.51
CA LEU A 43 10.06 -5.63 6.13
C LEU A 43 9.77 -4.35 5.34
N ALA A 44 8.54 -3.83 5.41
CA ALA A 44 8.17 -2.59 4.74
C ALA A 44 9.01 -1.39 5.24
N TYR A 45 9.26 -1.30 6.55
CA TYR A 45 10.12 -0.26 7.10
C TYR A 45 11.59 -0.42 6.67
N ILE A 46 12.10 -1.65 6.56
CA ILE A 46 13.46 -1.90 6.05
C ILE A 46 13.62 -1.36 4.63
N GLU A 47 12.67 -1.67 3.73
CA GLU A 47 12.69 -1.19 2.35
C GLU A 47 12.57 0.33 2.26
N LEU A 48 11.69 0.94 3.08
CA LEU A 48 11.56 2.40 3.13
C LEU A 48 12.84 3.08 3.66
N VAL A 49 13.52 2.49 4.64
CA VAL A 49 14.81 2.99 5.14
C VAL A 49 15.88 2.86 4.07
N LYS A 50 15.93 1.73 3.35
CA LYS A 50 16.86 1.53 2.24
C LYS A 50 16.68 2.61 1.18
N LYS A 51 15.42 2.89 0.80
CA LYS A 51 15.12 3.97 -0.16
C LYS A 51 15.52 5.34 0.39
N PHE A 52 15.24 5.63 1.65
CA PHE A 52 15.62 6.90 2.27
C PHE A 52 17.14 7.09 2.33
N LYS A 53 17.90 5.99 2.52
CA LYS A 53 19.36 6.00 2.54
C LYS A 53 20.03 6.36 1.22
N GLU A 54 19.33 6.20 0.10
CA GLU A 54 19.80 6.68 -1.22
C GLU A 54 19.90 8.21 -1.24
N PHE A 55 19.09 8.90 -0.44
CA PHE A 55 19.09 10.36 -0.31
C PHE A 55 19.87 10.83 0.93
N ASP A 56 19.69 10.16 2.06
CA ASP A 56 20.34 10.47 3.33
C ASP A 56 20.89 9.20 3.99
N SER A 57 22.19 8.98 3.81
CA SER A 57 22.91 7.82 4.36
C SER A 57 22.78 7.64 5.88
N SER A 58 22.45 8.71 6.63
CA SER A 58 22.29 8.67 8.09
C SER A 58 20.89 8.21 8.53
N ALA A 59 19.97 8.04 7.59
CA ALA A 59 18.58 7.75 7.90
C ALA A 59 18.39 6.38 8.55
N ASP A 60 17.55 6.38 9.58
CA ASP A 60 17.16 5.21 10.34
C ASP A 60 15.64 4.99 10.28
N ARG A 61 15.20 3.87 10.88
CA ARG A 61 13.77 3.54 10.97
C ARG A 61 12.97 4.67 11.62
N ASN A 62 13.53 5.33 12.63
CA ASN A 62 12.85 6.43 13.32
C ASN A 62 12.63 7.63 12.38
N THR A 63 13.62 7.97 11.55
CA THR A 63 13.53 9.04 10.56
C THR A 63 12.42 8.77 9.55
N VAL A 64 12.35 7.55 9.02
CA VAL A 64 11.27 7.11 8.11
C VAL A 64 9.90 7.18 8.77
N VAL A 65 9.78 6.67 10.01
CA VAL A 65 8.52 6.72 10.77
C VAL A 65 8.08 8.17 10.99
N LYS A 66 8.99 9.05 11.40
CA LYS A 66 8.73 10.49 11.56
C LYS A 66 8.28 11.12 10.25
N LYS A 67 8.94 10.80 9.12
CA LYS A 67 8.56 11.30 7.80
C LYS A 67 7.15 10.88 7.41
N ILE A 68 6.80 9.60 7.58
CA ILE A 68 5.47 9.07 7.28
C ILE A 68 4.42 9.75 8.16
N ASN A 69 4.68 9.90 9.46
CA ASN A 69 3.76 10.57 10.38
C ASN A 69 3.56 12.04 10.02
N ALA A 70 4.63 12.74 9.60
CA ALA A 70 4.53 14.10 9.11
C ALA A 70 3.65 14.17 7.84
N LEU A 71 3.87 13.30 6.85
CA LEU A 71 3.05 13.22 5.63
C LEU A 71 1.58 12.98 5.95
N ARG A 72 1.27 12.02 6.82
CA ARG A 72 -0.11 11.74 7.28
C ARG A 72 -0.74 12.95 7.95
N THR A 73 0.01 13.64 8.81
CA THR A 73 -0.50 14.80 9.54
C THR A 73 -0.82 15.96 8.60
N VAL A 74 0.08 16.26 7.67
CA VAL A 74 -0.13 17.30 6.66
C VAL A 74 -1.34 16.96 5.78
N TYR A 75 -1.42 15.72 5.29
CA TYR A 75 -2.55 15.26 4.48
C TYR A 75 -3.88 15.38 5.22
N LYS A 76 -3.97 14.92 6.47
CA LYS A 76 -5.21 15.00 7.26
C LYS A 76 -5.66 16.46 7.49
N LYS A 77 -4.71 17.36 7.74
CA LYS A 77 -5.01 18.80 7.88
C LYS A 77 -5.56 19.38 6.58
N GLU A 78 -4.92 19.07 5.46
CA GLU A 78 -5.34 19.57 4.15
C GLU A 78 -6.71 18.99 3.76
N LEU A 79 -6.92 17.69 3.95
CA LEU A 79 -8.21 17.02 3.72
C LEU A 79 -9.33 17.61 4.59
N SER A 80 -9.04 18.00 5.83
CA SER A 80 -10.02 18.65 6.69
C SER A 80 -10.47 20.01 6.15
N LYS A 81 -9.57 20.78 5.52
CA LYS A 81 -9.95 22.07 4.91
C LYS A 81 -10.89 21.87 3.72
N VAL A 82 -10.57 20.90 2.86
CA VAL A 82 -11.42 20.51 1.72
C VAL A 82 -12.81 20.12 2.22
N LYS A 83 -12.90 19.17 3.15
CA LYS A 83 -14.19 18.70 3.70
C LYS A 83 -14.97 19.80 4.42
N SER A 84 -14.31 20.71 5.13
CA SER A 84 -14.98 21.85 5.79
C SER A 84 -15.57 22.85 4.81
N SER A 85 -14.88 23.08 3.68
CA SER A 85 -15.36 23.94 2.61
C SER A 85 -16.58 23.33 1.92
N GLU A 86 -16.56 22.02 1.63
CA GLU A 86 -17.71 21.28 1.08
C GLU A 86 -18.93 21.34 2.02
N LYS A 87 -18.73 21.12 3.33
CA LYS A 87 -19.83 21.07 4.32
C LYS A 87 -20.51 22.41 4.54
N SER A 88 -19.82 23.53 4.32
CA SER A 88 -20.34 24.86 4.60
C SER A 88 -21.36 25.35 3.55
N GLY A 89 -21.70 24.52 2.55
CA GLY A 89 -22.69 24.86 1.52
C GLY A 89 -22.24 25.99 0.61
N ALA A 90 -20.93 26.26 0.56
CA ALA A 90 -20.36 27.21 -0.37
C ALA A 90 -20.63 26.72 -1.80
N GLY A 91 -21.03 27.62 -2.71
CA GLY A 91 -21.31 27.26 -4.10
C GLY A 91 -20.10 26.54 -4.73
N ALA A 92 -20.33 25.75 -5.78
CA ALA A 92 -19.30 24.89 -6.39
C ALA A 92 -17.98 25.62 -6.77
N ASP A 93 -18.01 26.94 -6.92
CA ASP A 93 -16.86 27.82 -7.16
C ASP A 93 -16.00 28.16 -5.93
N ASP A 94 -16.45 27.86 -4.71
CA ASP A 94 -15.78 28.22 -3.44
C ASP A 94 -15.26 26.99 -2.67
N ILE A 95 -15.14 25.84 -3.36
CA ILE A 95 -14.53 24.62 -2.79
C ILE A 95 -13.02 24.82 -2.68
N TYR A 96 -12.49 24.69 -1.47
CA TYR A 96 -11.06 24.80 -1.19
C TYR A 96 -10.26 23.77 -1.99
N LYS A 97 -9.37 24.26 -2.87
CA LYS A 97 -8.43 23.41 -3.61
C LYS A 97 -7.18 23.18 -2.76
N PRO A 98 -6.76 21.92 -2.54
CA PRO A 98 -5.50 21.62 -1.86
C PRO A 98 -4.33 22.35 -2.51
N SER A 99 -3.54 23.03 -1.70
CA SER A 99 -2.31 23.72 -2.13
C SER A 99 -1.11 22.77 -2.21
N LEU A 100 -1.24 21.58 -1.64
CA LEU A 100 -0.17 20.60 -1.52
C LEU A 100 -0.05 19.81 -2.83
N TRP A 101 1.03 20.00 -3.58
CA TRP A 101 1.21 19.38 -4.90
C TRP A 101 1.21 17.84 -4.89
N TYR A 102 1.55 17.21 -3.76
CA TYR A 102 1.52 15.75 -3.57
C TYR A 102 0.28 15.26 -2.82
N PHE A 103 -0.76 16.11 -2.69
CA PHE A 103 -2.01 15.76 -2.02
C PHE A 103 -2.65 14.51 -2.64
N ASP A 104 -2.74 14.48 -3.97
CA ASP A 104 -3.36 13.38 -4.72
C ASP A 104 -2.59 12.06 -4.54
N LEU A 105 -1.26 12.14 -4.43
CA LEU A 105 -0.41 10.97 -4.17
C LEU A 105 -0.69 10.35 -2.80
N LEU A 106 -1.15 11.13 -1.82
CA LEU A 106 -1.50 10.66 -0.47
C LEU A 106 -3.00 10.33 -0.34
N HIS A 107 -3.79 10.47 -1.41
CA HIS A 107 -5.24 10.30 -1.34
C HIS A 107 -5.67 8.87 -0.96
N PHE A 108 -4.82 7.87 -1.26
CA PHE A 108 -5.02 6.48 -0.85
C PHE A 108 -5.15 6.32 0.68
N LEU A 109 -4.67 7.27 1.49
CA LEU A 109 -4.83 7.21 2.94
C LEU A 109 -6.28 7.41 3.39
N ASN A 110 -7.09 8.13 2.61
CA ASN A 110 -8.52 8.29 2.88
C ASN A 110 -9.34 7.11 2.36
N ASP A 111 -8.86 6.45 1.30
CA ASP A 111 -9.51 5.29 0.72
C ASP A 111 -9.09 3.98 1.42
N GLN A 112 -9.90 3.56 2.40
CA GLN A 112 -9.72 2.29 3.10
C GLN A 112 -10.35 1.11 2.35
N ASP A 113 -10.94 1.33 1.18
CA ASP A 113 -11.51 0.31 0.28
C ASP A 113 -10.66 0.19 -0.98
N PHE A 114 -9.37 -0.09 -0.78
CA PHE A 114 -8.51 -0.43 -1.90
C PHE A 114 -8.97 -1.79 -2.45
N ALA A 115 -9.81 -1.77 -3.48
CA ALA A 115 -10.12 -2.94 -4.28
C ALA A 115 -8.77 -3.58 -4.63
N ARG A 116 -8.56 -4.83 -4.19
CA ARG A 116 -7.37 -5.60 -4.57
C ARG A 116 -7.19 -5.41 -6.07
N PRO A 117 -5.98 -5.04 -6.57
CA PRO A 117 -5.76 -5.12 -8.00
C PRO A 117 -6.09 -6.55 -8.40
N SER A 118 -7.13 -6.69 -9.22
CA SER A 118 -7.61 -7.98 -9.67
C SER A 118 -6.44 -8.66 -10.36
N ARG A 119 -5.89 -9.72 -9.74
CA ARG A 119 -4.93 -10.58 -10.41
C ARG A 119 -5.73 -11.30 -11.49
N ASN A 120 -5.76 -10.72 -12.69
CA ASN A 120 -6.20 -11.44 -13.88
C ASN A 120 -5.28 -12.64 -14.04
N THR A 121 -5.73 -13.78 -13.52
CA THR A 121 -5.12 -15.09 -13.72
C THR A 121 -5.81 -15.66 -14.95
N MET A 122 -5.49 -15.11 -16.12
CA MET A 122 -5.89 -15.67 -17.40
C MET A 122 -4.63 -15.88 -18.23
N SER A 123 -4.00 -17.02 -17.96
CA SER A 123 -3.29 -17.79 -18.97
C SER A 123 -3.63 -19.25 -18.67
N ASP A 124 -4.79 -19.66 -19.18
CA ASP A 124 -5.16 -21.06 -19.37
C ASP A 124 -4.41 -21.61 -20.61
N VAL A 125 -4.43 -22.93 -20.77
CA VAL A 125 -3.84 -23.81 -21.81
C VAL A 125 -2.37 -24.26 -21.58
N ASP A 126 -1.99 -25.55 -21.61
CA ASP A 126 -2.71 -26.83 -21.70
C ASP A 126 -1.71 -28.00 -21.49
N ALA A 127 -2.28 -29.20 -21.29
CA ALA A 127 -1.77 -30.51 -21.71
C ALA A 127 -1.07 -31.50 -20.72
N VAL A 128 -1.77 -32.64 -20.60
CA VAL A 128 -1.37 -34.07 -20.46
C VAL A 128 -1.49 -34.71 -19.05
N THR A 129 -2.64 -35.34 -18.74
CA THR A 129 -2.95 -36.82 -18.75
C THR A 129 -2.27 -37.59 -17.60
N GLN A 130 -2.99 -38.25 -16.68
CA GLN A 130 -3.64 -39.55 -16.89
C GLN A 130 -4.75 -39.83 -15.87
N GLN A 131 -5.77 -40.55 -16.35
CA GLN A 131 -6.86 -41.18 -15.62
C GLN A 131 -6.37 -42.47 -14.92
N ASP A 132 -7.30 -43.17 -14.26
CA ASP A 132 -7.24 -44.55 -13.74
C ASP A 132 -6.75 -44.63 -12.26
N GLU A 133 -7.43 -45.19 -11.26
CA GLU A 133 -8.56 -46.13 -11.14
C GLU A 133 -9.29 -45.88 -9.79
N ASP A 134 -10.62 -45.90 -9.75
CA ASP A 134 -11.47 -47.02 -9.27
C ASP A 134 -11.01 -47.69 -7.96
N SER A 135 -11.81 -47.50 -6.90
CA SER A 135 -12.27 -48.55 -5.97
C SER A 135 -12.90 -47.92 -4.72
N GLU A 136 -14.23 -47.93 -4.64
CA GLU A 136 -14.91 -48.01 -3.34
C GLU A 136 -14.52 -49.33 -2.65
N PRO A 137 -14.49 -49.33 -1.31
CA PRO A 137 -15.18 -50.42 -0.63
C PRO A 137 -16.13 -49.93 0.46
N THR A 138 -17.34 -50.43 0.31
CA THR A 138 -18.42 -50.65 1.26
C THR A 138 -18.03 -50.94 2.71
N ASP A 139 -18.78 -50.30 3.61
CA ASP A 139 -19.45 -50.82 4.81
C ASP A 139 -18.77 -51.92 5.66
N GLN A 140 -18.44 -51.59 6.91
CA GLN A 140 -18.55 -52.53 8.03
C GLN A 140 -18.61 -51.82 9.40
N ASP A 141 -19.82 -51.79 9.95
CA ASP A 141 -20.21 -52.18 11.32
C ASP A 141 -19.15 -52.07 12.44
N HIS A 142 -19.37 -51.15 13.41
CA HIS A 142 -19.11 -51.49 14.80
C HIS A 142 -19.99 -50.69 15.76
N PHE A 143 -21.11 -51.31 16.13
CA PHE A 143 -21.90 -50.98 17.30
C PHE A 143 -21.25 -51.62 18.54
N GLN A 144 -20.71 -50.84 19.48
CA GLN A 144 -20.49 -51.25 20.88
C GLN A 144 -20.06 -49.98 21.65
N ARG A 145 -20.52 -49.67 22.87
CA ARG A 145 -21.23 -50.41 23.91
C ARG A 145 -21.77 -49.40 24.92
#